data_AF-A0A087DKR8-F1
#
_entry.id   AF-A0A087DKR8-F1
#
_cell.length_a   1.000
_cell.length_b   1.000
_cell.length_c   1.000
_cell.angle_alpha   90.00
_cell.angle_beta   90.00
_cell.angle_gamma   90.00
#
_symmetry.space_group_name_H-M   'P 1'
#
loop_
_entity.id
_entity.type
_entity.pdbx_description
1 polymer ?
#
loop_
_entity_poly.entity_id
_entity_poly.type
_entity_poly.pdbx_seq_one_letter_code
_entity_poly.pdbx_strand_id
1 'polypeptide(L)'
;MIHEGVSVDGHPSHDREEGENQHMATTLERGLRRLARAATCAVAFAACLGMVVPSVYAEEPGRWPVENDVVQNAWKQGIDGSGVKIAVIDTQPIGEYPGLADADITYQVGSFRKADSKKRVKTQCVINGKPLTATLRRGEDSWQYTHGTDMLTWIAGNGKDYDGKTGVLGAAPKAKLLSIANGREIKGSNLSYDCKSGKSDWASVDYGVDEATAVKWGARVINRSQGSLMMSYDYEGFVTALRYGVITISARANTTDTGLRDLVGDPRKMNYFPGVVTVNNVDRNGVLSQASDTVDGNIAVLSYGQGVLSPAEHLMAGTLTPTNGGTSTAAAVLSSYLALAMQKWPDATGNQILQSLVRNTKEGKGKPTIDPERKRGFGEVDLNALLTVDPTQYKDVNPILEYQMKAAAQYPEYKDWYTQDCSKNPDGIQPNGDLTDFAIPCEAGLIGKEYERQQAAWKKVEQCRADGGSDCMKYSATNTADAKGSGAVSGERSDAKPAAGLPVWAWGVIAGVGVVVVSVGIVFAVVLAKRRRRSQRPPRNVVPAPAGGYPPAGRYPVQSSPAQAYPPAPAAPPVQVVPAPVSYTRPPMPQQPAQGYPPVPAPAQAPQPPHGRHSR
;
A
#
# COMPACT_ATOMS: atom_id res chain seq x y z
N MET A 1 81.39 -59.42 -35.05
CA MET A 1 82.84 -59.22 -35.22
C MET A 1 83.13 -57.78 -34.81
N ILE A 2 84.05 -57.39 -33.93
CA ILE A 2 85.12 -57.99 -33.08
C ILE A 2 85.47 -56.88 -32.03
N HIS A 3 85.71 -57.04 -30.72
CA HIS A 3 85.57 -58.13 -29.73
C HIS A 3 85.24 -57.51 -28.32
N GLU A 4 85.36 -58.33 -27.27
CA GLU A 4 85.35 -58.13 -25.79
C GLU A 4 86.02 -56.88 -25.15
N GLY A 5 85.86 -56.58 -23.84
CA GLY A 5 84.98 -57.17 -22.81
C GLY A 5 85.50 -57.09 -21.33
N VAL A 6 84.57 -57.09 -20.35
CA VAL A 6 84.66 -57.54 -18.92
C VAL A 6 85.66 -56.79 -17.97
N SER A 7 85.21 -56.00 -16.96
CA SER A 7 84.84 -56.32 -15.53
C SER A 7 86.03 -56.74 -14.62
N VAL A 8 86.19 -56.39 -13.32
CA VAL A 8 85.26 -56.41 -12.15
C VAL A 8 85.65 -55.38 -11.04
N ASP A 9 84.72 -55.13 -10.11
CA ASP A 9 84.60 -54.20 -8.94
C ASP A 9 85.69 -54.14 -7.82
N GLY A 10 85.59 -53.11 -6.96
CA GLY A 10 86.27 -53.02 -5.64
C GLY A 10 86.03 -51.75 -4.79
N HIS A 11 84.86 -51.62 -4.14
CA HIS A 11 84.42 -50.58 -3.16
C HIS A 11 85.28 -50.41 -1.87
N PRO A 12 84.99 -49.44 -0.94
CA PRO A 12 84.21 -48.19 -1.04
C PRO A 12 84.81 -46.93 -0.32
N SER A 13 84.09 -45.82 -0.42
CA SER A 13 84.35 -44.44 0.06
C SER A 13 83.93 -44.11 1.50
N HIS A 14 84.50 -43.02 2.07
CA HIS A 14 83.74 -42.06 2.88
C HIS A 14 84.47 -40.69 2.96
N ASP A 15 83.88 -39.65 2.37
CA ASP A 15 84.24 -38.23 2.61
C ASP A 15 83.03 -37.50 3.21
N ARG A 16 83.28 -36.53 4.10
CA ARG A 16 82.24 -35.81 4.84
C ARG A 16 82.72 -34.38 5.17
N GLU A 17 81.75 -33.46 5.27
CA GLU A 17 81.88 -32.09 5.82
C GLU A 17 82.73 -31.09 5.01
N GLU A 18 82.07 -30.38 4.09
CA GLU A 18 82.28 -28.91 3.88
C GLU A 18 81.23 -28.25 2.95
N GLY A 19 80.39 -29.02 2.25
CA GLY A 19 79.50 -28.50 1.18
C GLY A 19 78.13 -27.88 1.54
N GLU A 20 77.61 -28.00 2.76
CA GLU A 20 76.17 -27.72 3.01
C GLU A 20 75.78 -26.27 3.38
N ASN A 21 76.70 -25.44 3.88
CA ASN A 21 76.32 -24.14 4.48
C ASN A 21 76.05 -22.99 3.50
N GLN A 22 76.43 -23.07 2.21
CA GLN A 22 76.20 -21.99 1.24
C GLN A 22 74.90 -22.16 0.42
N HIS A 23 74.31 -23.35 0.36
CA HIS A 23 73.09 -23.61 -0.41
C HIS A 23 71.79 -23.24 0.33
N MET A 24 71.78 -23.27 1.67
CA MET A 24 70.59 -22.87 2.45
C MET A 24 70.34 -21.36 2.44
N ALA A 25 71.39 -20.54 2.60
CA ALA A 25 71.26 -19.08 2.70
C ALA A 25 70.67 -18.44 1.42
N THR A 26 71.16 -18.85 0.25
CA THR A 26 70.70 -18.33 -1.06
C THR A 26 69.30 -18.81 -1.47
N THR A 27 68.80 -19.87 -0.83
CA THR A 27 67.44 -20.40 -1.03
C THR A 27 66.42 -19.68 -0.14
N LEU A 28 66.79 -19.37 1.12
CA LEU A 28 65.93 -18.65 2.05
C LEU A 28 65.59 -17.22 1.57
N GLU A 29 66.57 -16.47 1.08
CA GLU A 29 66.33 -15.11 0.58
C GLU A 29 65.37 -15.07 -0.63
N ARG A 30 65.48 -16.04 -1.54
CA ARG A 30 64.57 -16.13 -2.71
C ARG A 30 63.16 -16.53 -2.28
N GLY A 31 63.03 -17.32 -1.21
CA GLY A 31 61.76 -17.62 -0.55
C GLY A 31 61.11 -16.38 0.06
N LEU A 32 61.85 -15.64 0.90
CA LEU A 32 61.33 -14.42 1.55
C LEU A 32 60.95 -13.33 0.54
N ARG A 33 61.75 -13.10 -0.53
CA ARG A 33 61.40 -12.10 -1.57
C ARG A 33 60.16 -12.48 -2.38
N ARG A 34 59.85 -13.78 -2.52
CA ARG A 34 58.59 -14.25 -3.15
C ARG A 34 57.39 -14.12 -2.20
N LEU A 35 57.57 -14.44 -0.91
CA LEU A 35 56.54 -14.25 0.12
C LEU A 35 56.20 -12.77 0.35
N ALA A 36 57.20 -11.88 0.35
CA ALA A 36 56.99 -10.44 0.47
C ALA A 36 56.13 -9.89 -0.68
N ARG A 37 56.43 -10.26 -1.94
CA ARG A 37 55.63 -9.84 -3.10
C ARG A 37 54.21 -10.41 -3.08
N ALA A 38 54.03 -11.66 -2.64
CA ALA A 38 52.71 -12.25 -2.44
C ALA A 38 51.90 -11.52 -1.36
N ALA A 39 52.54 -11.11 -0.26
CA ALA A 39 51.91 -10.33 0.81
C ALA A 39 51.51 -8.91 0.34
N THR A 40 52.34 -8.22 -0.44
CA THR A 40 51.98 -6.90 -0.99
C THR A 40 50.78 -6.99 -1.95
N CYS A 41 50.72 -8.01 -2.80
CA CYS A 41 49.54 -8.25 -3.65
C CYS A 41 48.30 -8.63 -2.83
N ALA A 42 48.43 -9.42 -1.76
CA ALA A 42 47.31 -9.80 -0.91
C ALA A 42 46.73 -8.61 -0.13
N VAL A 43 47.58 -7.69 0.37
CA VAL A 43 47.12 -6.46 1.04
C VAL A 43 46.48 -5.49 0.04
N ALA A 44 47.01 -5.38 -1.18
CA ALA A 44 46.37 -4.59 -2.24
C ALA A 44 44.99 -5.18 -2.65
N PHE A 45 44.88 -6.50 -2.80
CA PHE A 45 43.60 -7.14 -3.12
C PHE A 45 42.59 -7.03 -1.96
N ALA A 46 43.04 -7.14 -0.71
CA ALA A 46 42.20 -6.95 0.47
C ALA A 46 41.73 -5.48 0.63
N ALA A 47 42.57 -4.50 0.29
CA ALA A 47 42.19 -3.09 0.25
C ALA A 47 41.13 -2.81 -0.84
N CYS A 48 41.22 -3.45 -2.01
CA CYS A 48 40.20 -3.33 -3.06
C CYS A 48 38.90 -4.07 -2.75
N LEU A 49 38.94 -5.18 -1.99
CA LEU A 49 37.75 -5.93 -1.56
C LEU A 49 37.06 -5.33 -0.32
N GLY A 50 37.74 -4.44 0.42
CA GLY A 50 37.19 -3.73 1.58
C GLY A 50 36.36 -2.49 1.24
N MET A 51 36.31 -2.06 -0.03
CA MET A 51 35.53 -0.92 -0.51
C MET A 51 34.37 -1.34 -1.42
N VAL A 52 33.64 -2.39 -1.04
CA VAL A 52 32.20 -2.41 -1.36
C VAL A 52 31.52 -1.42 -0.41
N VAL A 53 31.69 -0.12 -0.72
CA VAL A 53 30.69 0.87 -0.34
C VAL A 53 29.37 0.28 -0.84
N PRO A 54 28.29 0.19 -0.03
CA PRO A 54 26.99 -0.11 -0.59
C PRO A 54 26.79 0.87 -1.73
N SER A 55 26.55 0.37 -2.93
CA SER A 55 26.21 1.21 -4.07
C SER A 55 24.90 1.88 -3.70
N VAL A 56 25.02 3.09 -3.14
CA VAL A 56 23.92 4.05 -3.05
C VAL A 56 23.58 4.31 -4.49
N TYR A 57 22.63 3.54 -5.02
CA TYR A 57 21.95 3.85 -6.25
C TYR A 57 21.53 5.31 -6.11
N ALA A 58 21.89 6.14 -7.09
CA ALA A 58 21.36 7.48 -7.15
C ALA A 58 19.84 7.31 -7.29
N GLU A 59 19.14 7.53 -6.19
CA GLU A 59 17.69 7.40 -6.11
C GLU A 59 17.08 8.32 -7.15
N GLU A 60 16.28 7.75 -8.06
CA GLU A 60 15.71 8.54 -9.14
C GLU A 60 14.69 9.52 -8.52
N PRO A 61 14.80 10.83 -8.82
CA PRO A 61 13.97 11.84 -8.19
C PRO A 61 12.48 11.48 -8.29
N GLY A 62 11.81 11.43 -7.13
CA GLY A 62 10.38 11.13 -7.05
C GLY A 62 9.97 9.66 -7.04
N ARG A 63 10.90 8.68 -7.05
CA ARG A 63 10.60 7.24 -6.93
C ARG A 63 10.75 6.63 -5.54
N TRP A 64 11.15 7.44 -4.57
CA TRP A 64 11.42 7.07 -3.18
C TRP A 64 10.34 6.23 -2.45
N PRO A 65 9.02 6.25 -2.79
CA PRO A 65 8.07 5.31 -2.18
C PRO A 65 8.39 3.84 -2.52
N VAL A 66 9.16 3.59 -3.57
CA VAL A 66 9.50 2.24 -4.07
C VAL A 66 11.02 1.99 -4.10
N GLU A 67 11.82 3.03 -4.36
CA GLU A 67 13.29 2.96 -4.32
C GLU A 67 13.84 3.10 -2.89
N ASN A 68 13.42 2.21 -1.99
CA ASN A 68 13.89 2.14 -0.59
C ASN A 68 14.22 0.71 -0.15
N ASP A 69 15.03 0.58 0.91
CA ASP A 69 15.52 -0.70 1.41
C ASP A 69 14.41 -1.70 1.77
N VAL A 70 13.24 -1.24 2.22
CA VAL A 70 12.14 -2.13 2.62
C VAL A 70 11.58 -2.87 1.41
N VAL A 71 11.25 -2.14 0.33
CA VAL A 71 10.79 -2.75 -0.93
C VAL A 71 11.89 -3.59 -1.57
N GLN A 72 13.13 -3.08 -1.62
CA GLN A 72 14.24 -3.84 -2.21
C GLN A 72 14.52 -5.16 -1.46
N ASN A 73 14.35 -5.17 -0.13
CA ASN A 73 14.49 -6.40 0.67
C ASN A 73 13.26 -7.31 0.57
N ALA A 74 12.07 -6.79 0.27
CA ALA A 74 10.89 -7.58 -0.08
C ALA A 74 11.09 -8.31 -1.42
N TRP A 75 11.51 -7.58 -2.47
CA TRP A 75 11.80 -8.16 -3.79
C TRP A 75 12.90 -9.23 -3.74
N LYS A 76 13.97 -9.04 -2.94
CA LYS A 76 15.01 -10.07 -2.70
C LYS A 76 14.48 -11.34 -2.04
N GLN A 77 13.35 -11.27 -1.34
CA GLN A 77 12.64 -12.42 -0.76
C GLN A 77 11.58 -13.01 -1.71
N GLY A 78 11.43 -12.48 -2.93
CA GLY A 78 10.37 -12.86 -3.88
C GLY A 78 9.00 -12.26 -3.54
N ILE A 79 8.94 -11.22 -2.68
CA ILE A 79 7.71 -10.53 -2.29
C ILE A 79 7.56 -9.30 -3.18
N ASP A 80 6.88 -9.44 -4.31
CA ASP A 80 6.75 -8.49 -5.43
C ASP A 80 5.30 -8.30 -5.93
N GLY A 81 4.32 -8.74 -5.14
CA GLY A 81 2.89 -8.74 -5.46
C GLY A 81 2.38 -10.03 -6.10
N SER A 82 3.27 -10.99 -6.42
CA SER A 82 2.89 -12.26 -7.07
C SER A 82 1.73 -12.96 -6.36
N GLY A 83 0.71 -13.35 -7.14
CA GLY A 83 -0.47 -14.06 -6.64
C GLY A 83 -1.57 -13.16 -6.04
N VAL A 84 -1.31 -11.87 -5.83
CA VAL A 84 -2.33 -10.92 -5.35
C VAL A 84 -3.07 -10.29 -6.53
N LYS A 85 -4.39 -10.15 -6.37
CA LYS A 85 -5.30 -9.52 -7.32
C LYS A 85 -5.72 -8.15 -6.82
N ILE A 86 -5.55 -7.12 -7.65
CA ILE A 86 -5.96 -5.74 -7.37
C ILE A 86 -6.88 -5.27 -8.50
N ALA A 87 -8.03 -4.71 -8.16
CA ALA A 87 -8.84 -3.96 -9.12
C ALA A 87 -8.50 -2.48 -9.02
N VAL A 88 -8.42 -1.80 -10.16
CA VAL A 88 -8.19 -0.35 -10.25
C VAL A 88 -9.36 0.23 -11.03
N ILE A 89 -10.22 0.99 -10.36
CA ILE A 89 -11.44 1.56 -10.94
C ILE A 89 -11.20 3.05 -11.19
N ASP A 90 -10.87 3.39 -12.44
CA ASP A 90 -10.38 4.72 -12.80
C ASP A 90 -10.71 5.14 -14.26
N THR A 91 -10.10 6.22 -14.75
CA THR A 91 -10.18 6.61 -16.17
C THR A 91 -9.50 5.59 -17.09
N GLN A 92 -9.81 5.64 -18.38
CA GLN A 92 -9.12 4.83 -19.39
C GLN A 92 -7.59 5.01 -19.33
N PRO A 93 -6.81 3.95 -19.07
CA PRO A 93 -5.37 3.99 -19.22
C PRO A 93 -4.96 3.95 -20.69
N ILE A 94 -3.77 4.48 -20.99
CA ILE A 94 -3.06 4.20 -22.24
C ILE A 94 -2.61 2.73 -22.22
N GLY A 95 -3.19 1.90 -23.09
CA GLY A 95 -3.04 0.44 -23.02
C GLY A 95 -1.64 -0.07 -23.35
N GLU A 96 -0.94 0.65 -24.24
CA GLU A 96 0.42 0.35 -24.70
C GLU A 96 1.51 1.17 -23.99
N TYR A 97 1.23 1.73 -22.80
CA TYR A 97 2.22 2.53 -22.07
C TYR A 97 3.48 1.70 -21.70
N PRO A 98 4.71 2.14 -22.05
CA PRO A 98 5.94 1.38 -21.82
C PRO A 98 6.16 0.96 -20.36
N GLY A 99 5.70 1.80 -19.41
CA GLY A 99 5.77 1.53 -17.98
C GLY A 99 4.95 0.31 -17.52
N LEU A 100 3.95 -0.09 -18.29
CA LEU A 100 3.04 -1.21 -17.98
C LEU A 100 3.30 -2.47 -18.82
N ALA A 101 4.30 -2.45 -19.70
CA ALA A 101 4.57 -3.54 -20.65
C ALA A 101 4.91 -4.90 -19.99
N ASP A 102 5.33 -4.90 -18.73
CA ASP A 102 5.73 -6.08 -17.96
C ASP A 102 4.66 -6.55 -16.93
N ALA A 103 3.48 -5.91 -16.89
CA ALA A 103 2.42 -6.13 -15.90
C ALA A 103 1.26 -7.01 -16.43
N ASP A 104 0.70 -7.87 -15.58
CA ASP A 104 -0.46 -8.71 -15.91
C ASP A 104 -1.77 -7.92 -15.71
N ILE A 105 -2.20 -7.19 -16.74
CA ILE A 105 -3.38 -6.31 -16.69
C ILE A 105 -4.50 -6.83 -17.58
N THR A 106 -5.67 -7.07 -16.97
CA THR A 106 -6.94 -7.24 -17.69
C THR A 106 -7.64 -5.89 -17.76
N TYR A 107 -7.95 -5.41 -18.96
CA TYR A 107 -8.68 -4.15 -19.16
C TYR A 107 -10.17 -4.42 -19.43
N GLN A 108 -11.05 -3.69 -18.74
CA GLN A 108 -12.50 -3.78 -18.87
C GLN A 108 -13.15 -2.39 -18.86
N VAL A 109 -14.28 -2.23 -19.55
CA VAL A 109 -15.15 -1.05 -19.45
C VAL A 109 -16.06 -1.18 -18.22
N GLY A 110 -16.15 -0.11 -17.43
CA GLY A 110 -17.03 -0.03 -16.26
C GLY A 110 -18.53 -0.13 -16.61
N SER A 111 -19.35 -0.30 -15.58
CA SER A 111 -20.80 -0.34 -15.72
C SER A 111 -21.39 1.06 -15.71
N PHE A 112 -22.36 1.29 -16.61
CA PHE A 112 -23.03 2.59 -16.76
C PHE A 112 -24.54 2.43 -16.75
N ARG A 113 -25.21 3.46 -16.24
CA ARG A 113 -26.67 3.59 -16.12
C ARG A 113 -27.13 4.95 -16.63
N LYS A 114 -28.40 5.10 -16.99
CA LYS A 114 -28.97 6.44 -17.26
C LYS A 114 -28.92 7.31 -15.99
N ALA A 115 -28.51 8.56 -16.14
CA ALA A 115 -28.28 9.50 -15.04
C ALA A 115 -29.58 10.04 -14.44
N ASP A 116 -30.57 10.33 -15.30
CA ASP A 116 -31.86 10.96 -15.01
C ASP A 116 -32.99 9.96 -14.70
N SER A 117 -32.71 8.65 -14.79
CA SER A 117 -33.72 7.63 -14.65
C SER A 117 -34.02 7.31 -13.19
N LYS A 118 -35.31 7.37 -12.82
CA LYS A 118 -35.84 6.88 -11.52
C LYS A 118 -35.67 5.37 -11.33
N LYS A 119 -35.19 4.63 -12.34
CA LYS A 119 -34.88 3.20 -12.28
C LYS A 119 -33.42 2.99 -12.73
N ARG A 120 -32.75 1.97 -12.19
CA ARG A 120 -31.39 1.57 -12.61
C ARG A 120 -31.44 0.95 -14.02
N VAL A 121 -31.48 1.79 -15.05
CA VAL A 121 -31.48 1.37 -16.46
C VAL A 121 -30.04 1.36 -16.98
N LYS A 122 -29.50 0.19 -17.29
CA LYS A 122 -28.17 0.03 -17.88
C LYS A 122 -28.09 0.76 -19.22
N THR A 123 -26.96 1.42 -19.46
CA THR A 123 -26.64 2.10 -20.73
C THR A 123 -25.15 1.93 -21.05
N GLN A 124 -24.66 2.60 -22.10
CA GLN A 124 -23.24 2.72 -22.42
C GLN A 124 -22.77 4.16 -22.18
N CYS A 125 -21.53 4.34 -21.69
CA CYS A 125 -20.87 5.63 -21.79
C CYS A 125 -20.51 5.87 -23.26
N VAL A 126 -20.89 7.04 -23.79
CA VAL A 126 -20.55 7.49 -25.15
C VAL A 126 -19.83 8.83 -25.01
N ILE A 127 -18.69 8.97 -25.69
CA ILE A 127 -17.85 10.18 -25.69
C ILE A 127 -17.51 10.49 -27.15
N ASN A 128 -17.69 11.73 -27.59
CA ASN A 128 -17.46 12.15 -28.98
C ASN A 128 -18.15 11.26 -30.03
N GLY A 129 -19.35 10.73 -29.70
CA GLY A 129 -20.14 9.84 -30.56
C GLY A 129 -19.66 8.38 -30.61
N LYS A 130 -18.63 8.00 -29.84
CA LYS A 130 -18.10 6.63 -29.76
C LYS A 130 -18.34 6.01 -28.38
N PRO A 131 -18.68 4.72 -28.26
CA PRO A 131 -18.71 4.05 -26.96
C PRO A 131 -17.33 4.07 -26.28
N LEU A 132 -17.33 4.18 -24.95
CA LEU A 132 -16.11 4.09 -24.14
C LEU A 132 -15.43 2.72 -24.32
N THR A 133 -14.12 2.73 -24.58
CA THR A 133 -13.26 1.53 -24.66
C THR A 133 -12.54 1.28 -23.34
N ALA A 134 -12.02 0.07 -23.13
CA ALA A 134 -11.33 -0.25 -21.87
C ALA A 134 -9.96 0.46 -21.72
N THR A 135 -9.38 0.90 -22.83
CA THR A 135 -8.11 1.66 -22.91
C THR A 135 -8.21 2.75 -23.99
N LEU A 136 -7.28 3.69 -23.93
CA LEU A 136 -6.96 4.61 -25.04
C LEU A 136 -5.64 4.19 -25.70
N ARG A 137 -5.45 4.60 -26.95
CA ARG A 137 -4.14 4.51 -27.62
C ARG A 137 -3.28 5.74 -27.34
N ARG A 138 -1.95 5.59 -27.46
CA ARG A 138 -1.00 6.71 -27.41
C ARG A 138 -1.35 7.76 -28.47
N GLY A 139 -1.59 8.98 -28.04
CA GLY A 139 -1.95 10.11 -28.89
C GLY A 139 -3.44 10.20 -29.25
N GLU A 140 -4.29 9.28 -28.79
CA GLU A 140 -5.74 9.33 -29.02
C GLU A 140 -6.34 10.55 -28.29
N ASP A 141 -7.01 11.43 -29.05
CA ASP A 141 -7.37 12.80 -28.63
C ASP A 141 -6.20 13.59 -27.98
N SER A 142 -4.96 13.28 -28.39
CA SER A 142 -3.69 13.77 -27.82
C SER A 142 -3.33 13.28 -26.41
N TRP A 143 -4.05 12.33 -25.82
CA TRP A 143 -3.64 11.72 -24.55
C TRP A 143 -2.42 10.83 -24.73
N GLN A 144 -1.37 11.09 -23.96
CA GLN A 144 -0.11 10.32 -23.97
C GLN A 144 0.08 9.52 -22.67
N TYR A 145 -0.54 10.02 -21.61
CA TYR A 145 -0.60 9.49 -20.26
C TYR A 145 -1.98 9.89 -19.72
N THR A 146 -2.53 9.14 -18.77
CA THR A 146 -3.81 9.46 -18.11
C THR A 146 -3.71 9.15 -16.63
N HIS A 147 -4.66 9.65 -15.84
CA HIS A 147 -4.77 9.34 -14.41
C HIS A 147 -4.87 7.82 -14.17
N GLY A 148 -5.65 7.10 -14.99
CA GLY A 148 -5.72 5.64 -14.97
C GLY A 148 -4.37 4.95 -15.28
N THR A 149 -3.56 5.50 -16.18
CA THR A 149 -2.17 5.02 -16.36
C THR A 149 -1.34 5.27 -15.10
N ASP A 150 -1.43 6.46 -14.50
CA ASP A 150 -0.67 6.82 -13.29
C ASP A 150 -0.96 5.85 -12.14
N MET A 151 -2.24 5.56 -11.90
CA MET A 151 -2.66 4.63 -10.84
C MET A 151 -2.14 3.21 -11.07
N LEU A 152 -2.15 2.72 -12.31
CA LEU A 152 -1.60 1.41 -12.66
C LEU A 152 -0.07 1.38 -12.51
N THR A 153 0.63 2.45 -12.90
CA THR A 153 2.10 2.50 -12.82
C THR A 153 2.61 2.61 -11.39
N TRP A 154 1.91 3.33 -10.51
CA TRP A 154 2.25 3.38 -9.08
C TRP A 154 2.03 2.04 -8.36
N ILE A 155 1.22 1.15 -8.93
CA ILE A 155 1.02 -0.22 -8.42
C ILE A 155 2.06 -1.19 -8.99
N ALA A 156 2.17 -1.29 -10.33
CA ALA A 156 2.95 -2.33 -11.01
C ALA A 156 3.87 -1.82 -12.14
N GLY A 157 4.19 -0.53 -12.18
CA GLY A 157 5.06 0.08 -13.19
C GLY A 157 6.48 -0.46 -13.15
N ASN A 158 7.09 -0.65 -14.32
CA ASN A 158 8.43 -1.21 -14.50
C ASN A 158 9.58 -0.16 -14.50
N GLY A 159 9.28 1.11 -14.21
CA GLY A 159 10.26 2.21 -14.24
C GLY A 159 10.61 2.75 -15.63
N LYS A 160 9.88 2.40 -16.69
CA LYS A 160 10.09 2.95 -18.05
C LYS A 160 9.01 3.96 -18.41
N ASP A 161 9.40 5.04 -19.08
CA ASP A 161 8.50 5.95 -19.80
C ASP A 161 8.85 5.91 -21.31
N TYR A 162 8.16 6.71 -22.12
CA TYR A 162 8.48 6.86 -23.53
C TYR A 162 9.92 7.28 -23.79
N ASP A 163 10.41 6.89 -24.97
CA ASP A 163 11.69 7.33 -25.52
C ASP A 163 12.90 7.01 -24.62
N GLY A 164 12.77 5.99 -23.77
CA GLY A 164 13.82 5.51 -22.86
C GLY A 164 13.95 6.30 -21.55
N LYS A 165 13.01 7.21 -21.26
CA LYS A 165 13.02 8.04 -20.03
C LYS A 165 12.69 7.23 -18.77
N THR A 166 13.13 7.77 -17.63
CA THR A 166 12.79 7.33 -16.27
C THR A 166 11.27 7.46 -16.03
N GLY A 167 10.54 6.34 -15.96
CA GLY A 167 9.11 6.31 -15.66
C GLY A 167 8.77 6.09 -14.18
N VAL A 168 7.51 5.84 -13.87
CA VAL A 168 7.08 5.41 -12.51
C VAL A 168 7.43 3.93 -12.28
N LEU A 169 7.91 3.63 -11.07
CA LEU A 169 8.20 2.27 -10.59
C LEU A 169 7.17 1.92 -9.51
N GLY A 170 6.45 0.81 -9.66
CA GLY A 170 5.44 0.36 -8.69
C GLY A 170 5.99 -0.72 -7.76
N ALA A 171 5.55 -0.77 -6.49
CA ALA A 171 6.11 -1.70 -5.52
C ALA A 171 5.67 -3.16 -5.74
N ALA A 172 4.56 -3.39 -6.44
CA ALA A 172 3.96 -4.71 -6.67
C ALA A 172 3.95 -5.10 -8.17
N PRO A 173 5.12 -5.16 -8.86
CA PRO A 173 5.22 -5.36 -10.31
C PRO A 173 4.73 -6.72 -10.81
N LYS A 174 4.41 -7.68 -9.92
CA LYS A 174 3.84 -8.99 -10.25
C LYS A 174 2.43 -9.22 -9.69
N ALA A 175 1.79 -8.19 -9.14
CA ALA A 175 0.36 -8.24 -8.88
C ALA A 175 -0.44 -8.37 -10.19
N LYS A 176 -1.53 -9.14 -10.15
CA LYS A 176 -2.48 -9.22 -11.27
C LYS A 176 -3.49 -8.10 -11.14
N LEU A 177 -3.65 -7.30 -12.19
CA LEU A 177 -4.49 -6.11 -12.18
C LEU A 177 -5.77 -6.31 -13.03
N LEU A 178 -6.89 -5.81 -12.53
CA LEU A 178 -8.10 -5.57 -13.30
C LEU A 178 -8.33 -4.05 -13.38
N SER A 179 -8.06 -3.47 -14.55
CA SER A 179 -8.36 -2.06 -14.83
C SER A 179 -9.81 -1.95 -15.30
N ILE A 180 -10.66 -1.31 -14.49
CA ILE A 180 -12.06 -1.01 -14.84
C ILE A 180 -12.13 0.47 -15.22
N ALA A 181 -12.17 0.74 -16.52
CA ALA A 181 -12.32 2.09 -17.07
C ALA A 181 -13.75 2.59 -16.86
N ASN A 182 -14.00 3.29 -15.77
CA ASN A 182 -15.32 3.87 -15.44
C ASN A 182 -15.50 5.30 -15.98
N GLY A 183 -14.55 5.79 -16.78
CA GLY A 183 -14.73 7.00 -17.58
C GLY A 183 -13.43 7.47 -18.21
N ARG A 184 -13.33 8.77 -18.49
CA ARG A 184 -12.25 9.36 -19.30
C ARG A 184 -11.89 10.77 -18.85
N GLU A 185 -10.63 11.15 -18.96
CA GLU A 185 -10.20 12.54 -18.84
C GLU A 185 -10.63 13.41 -20.05
N ILE A 186 -10.87 14.69 -19.77
CA ILE A 186 -11.26 15.69 -20.76
C ILE A 186 -10.31 16.88 -20.61
N LYS A 187 -9.75 17.35 -21.72
CA LYS A 187 -8.76 18.44 -21.71
C LYS A 187 -9.34 19.68 -21.01
N GLY A 188 -8.59 20.23 -20.06
CA GLY A 188 -9.02 21.41 -19.29
C GLY A 188 -10.07 21.14 -18.20
N SER A 189 -10.40 19.88 -17.92
CA SER A 189 -11.16 19.50 -16.72
C SER A 189 -10.35 18.54 -15.86
N ASN A 190 -10.26 18.83 -14.57
CA ASN A 190 -9.45 18.04 -13.64
C ASN A 190 -10.10 16.69 -13.31
N LEU A 191 -11.43 16.58 -13.38
CA LEU A 191 -12.22 15.35 -13.26
C LEU A 191 -13.57 15.55 -13.98
N SER A 192 -13.83 14.89 -15.12
CA SER A 192 -15.16 14.94 -15.76
C SER A 192 -15.47 13.75 -16.66
N TYR A 193 -16.41 12.92 -16.21
CA TYR A 193 -16.97 11.81 -16.98
C TYR A 193 -18.12 12.30 -17.88
N ASP A 194 -17.81 12.97 -18.98
CA ASP A 194 -18.82 13.47 -19.94
C ASP A 194 -19.35 12.34 -20.85
N CYS A 195 -19.99 11.35 -20.23
CA CYS A 195 -20.64 10.23 -20.89
C CYS A 195 -22.00 10.64 -21.49
N LYS A 196 -21.99 11.57 -22.44
CA LYS A 196 -23.18 12.04 -23.16
C LYS A 196 -23.63 11.03 -24.21
N SER A 197 -24.87 10.56 -24.08
CA SER A 197 -25.68 10.20 -25.24
C SER A 197 -26.91 11.12 -25.36
N GLY A 198 -27.21 11.58 -26.58
CA GLY A 198 -28.43 12.32 -26.91
C GLY A 198 -28.70 13.61 -26.11
N LYS A 199 -29.92 14.15 -26.30
CA LYS A 199 -30.43 15.31 -25.53
C LYS A 199 -31.13 14.89 -24.22
N SER A 200 -31.09 13.61 -23.87
CA SER A 200 -31.84 13.00 -22.76
C SER A 200 -31.18 11.75 -22.15
N ASP A 201 -29.96 11.37 -22.55
CA ASP A 201 -29.38 10.07 -22.20
C ASP A 201 -27.95 10.21 -21.65
N TRP A 202 -27.78 11.06 -20.64
CA TRP A 202 -26.50 11.10 -19.91
C TRP A 202 -26.29 9.76 -19.19
N ALA A 203 -25.09 9.20 -19.29
CA ALA A 203 -24.73 8.02 -18.52
C ALA A 203 -23.98 8.42 -17.25
N SER A 204 -24.35 7.81 -16.13
CA SER A 204 -23.57 7.83 -14.88
C SER A 204 -22.91 6.47 -14.69
N VAL A 205 -21.79 6.46 -13.98
CA VAL A 205 -21.19 5.22 -13.49
C VAL A 205 -22.15 4.50 -12.53
N ASP A 206 -22.10 3.17 -12.57
CA ASP A 206 -22.81 2.28 -11.67
C ASP A 206 -21.79 1.67 -10.68
N TYR A 207 -21.44 2.46 -9.66
CA TYR A 207 -20.32 2.18 -8.76
C TYR A 207 -20.48 0.85 -8.02
N GLY A 208 -21.69 0.54 -7.55
CA GLY A 208 -21.97 -0.75 -6.89
C GLY A 208 -21.74 -1.97 -7.79
N VAL A 209 -21.98 -1.86 -9.11
CA VAL A 209 -21.66 -2.96 -10.04
C VAL A 209 -20.16 -3.08 -10.29
N ASP A 210 -19.42 -1.97 -10.33
CA ASP A 210 -17.97 -2.01 -10.52
C ASP A 210 -17.27 -2.62 -9.29
N GLU A 211 -17.66 -2.23 -8.07
CA GLU A 211 -17.17 -2.88 -6.83
C GLU A 211 -17.51 -4.38 -6.82
N ALA A 212 -18.76 -4.76 -7.11
CA ALA A 212 -19.17 -6.16 -7.13
C ALA A 212 -18.47 -6.99 -8.23
N THR A 213 -18.12 -6.36 -9.36
CA THR A 213 -17.33 -6.95 -10.44
C THR A 213 -15.91 -7.25 -9.97
N ALA A 214 -15.27 -6.30 -9.26
CA ALA A 214 -13.94 -6.49 -8.69
C ALA A 214 -13.93 -7.62 -7.64
N VAL A 215 -14.90 -7.66 -6.72
CA VAL A 215 -15.05 -8.75 -5.74
C VAL A 215 -15.24 -10.10 -6.45
N LYS A 216 -16.14 -10.18 -7.44
CA LYS A 216 -16.40 -11.40 -8.22
C LYS A 216 -15.19 -11.88 -9.01
N TRP A 217 -14.32 -10.98 -9.47
CA TRP A 217 -13.05 -11.32 -10.12
C TRP A 217 -12.02 -11.89 -9.13
N GLY A 218 -12.27 -11.77 -7.82
CA GLY A 218 -11.40 -12.22 -6.75
C GLY A 218 -10.33 -11.19 -6.36
N ALA A 219 -10.63 -9.89 -6.51
CA ALA A 219 -9.76 -8.83 -6.00
C ALA A 219 -9.62 -8.95 -4.47
N ARG A 220 -8.39 -8.78 -3.97
CA ARG A 220 -8.11 -8.60 -2.53
C ARG A 220 -8.08 -7.12 -2.13
N VAL A 221 -7.75 -6.25 -3.08
CA VAL A 221 -7.72 -4.79 -2.95
C VAL A 221 -8.49 -4.18 -4.12
N ILE A 222 -9.26 -3.12 -3.85
CA ILE A 222 -9.89 -2.27 -4.87
C ILE A 222 -9.33 -0.85 -4.68
N ASN A 223 -8.59 -0.35 -5.65
CA ASN A 223 -8.09 1.03 -5.69
C ASN A 223 -9.07 1.92 -6.45
N ARG A 224 -9.52 3.01 -5.81
CA ARG A 224 -10.37 4.04 -6.43
C ARG A 224 -9.86 5.43 -6.10
N SER A 225 -9.49 6.21 -7.11
CA SER A 225 -8.98 7.57 -6.91
C SER A 225 -10.05 8.64 -7.16
N GLN A 226 -11.25 8.42 -6.61
CA GLN A 226 -12.48 9.15 -6.96
C GLN A 226 -13.43 9.30 -5.76
N GLY A 227 -14.09 10.45 -5.66
CA GLY A 227 -15.22 10.69 -4.75
C GLY A 227 -16.47 11.12 -5.51
N SER A 228 -17.63 10.59 -5.12
CA SER A 228 -18.95 10.94 -5.66
C SER A 228 -20.03 10.56 -4.65
N LEU A 229 -21.24 11.12 -4.83
CA LEU A 229 -22.41 10.71 -4.05
C LEU A 229 -22.83 9.29 -4.42
N MET A 230 -23.29 8.53 -3.42
CA MET A 230 -23.81 7.18 -3.58
C MET A 230 -25.33 7.19 -3.70
N MET A 231 -25.83 6.30 -4.55
CA MET A 231 -27.25 6.03 -4.70
C MET A 231 -27.61 4.71 -3.99
N SER A 232 -28.88 4.49 -3.65
CA SER A 232 -29.35 3.30 -2.91
C SER A 232 -28.83 1.97 -3.46
N TYR A 233 -28.81 1.80 -4.77
CA TYR A 233 -28.35 0.58 -5.44
C TYR A 233 -26.83 0.39 -5.51
N ASP A 234 -26.04 1.36 -5.04
CA ASP A 234 -24.58 1.22 -4.93
C ASP A 234 -24.18 0.43 -3.67
N TYR A 235 -24.96 0.56 -2.58
CA TYR A 235 -24.63 0.05 -1.24
C TYR A 235 -24.31 -1.45 -1.21
N GLU A 236 -25.08 -2.28 -1.91
CA GLU A 236 -24.86 -3.74 -1.95
C GLU A 236 -23.48 -4.10 -2.51
N GLY A 237 -22.91 -3.32 -3.43
CA GLY A 237 -21.57 -3.55 -3.98
C GLY A 237 -20.47 -3.33 -2.93
N PHE A 238 -20.54 -2.20 -2.22
CA PHE A 238 -19.59 -1.86 -1.16
C PHE A 238 -19.75 -2.77 0.08
N VAL A 239 -20.99 -3.08 0.49
CA VAL A 239 -21.25 -4.04 1.57
C VAL A 239 -20.78 -5.45 1.18
N THR A 240 -20.86 -5.83 -0.10
CA THR A 240 -20.27 -7.08 -0.60
C THR A 240 -18.74 -7.06 -0.47
N ALA A 241 -18.05 -5.97 -0.81
CA ALA A 241 -16.60 -5.86 -0.59
C ALA A 241 -16.22 -6.05 0.90
N LEU A 242 -16.93 -5.38 1.82
CA LEU A 242 -16.77 -5.57 3.27
C LEU A 242 -16.99 -7.03 3.70
N ARG A 243 -18.02 -7.69 3.16
CA ARG A 243 -18.42 -9.06 3.51
C ARG A 243 -17.36 -10.11 3.17
N TYR A 244 -16.74 -9.97 1.99
CA TYR A 244 -15.65 -10.84 1.53
C TYR A 244 -14.26 -10.39 2.03
N GLY A 245 -14.19 -9.38 2.91
CA GLY A 245 -12.92 -8.86 3.43
C GLY A 245 -12.02 -8.28 2.35
N VAL A 246 -12.60 -7.73 1.28
CA VAL A 246 -11.88 -7.04 0.21
C VAL A 246 -11.60 -5.59 0.66
N ILE A 247 -10.35 -5.16 0.54
CA ILE A 247 -9.96 -3.82 0.99
C ILE A 247 -10.22 -2.80 -0.13
N THR A 248 -11.32 -2.06 -0.04
CA THR A 248 -11.54 -0.87 -0.89
C THR A 248 -10.77 0.31 -0.30
N ILE A 249 -9.85 0.88 -1.09
CA ILE A 249 -9.06 2.07 -0.81
C ILE A 249 -9.61 3.20 -1.66
N SER A 250 -9.85 4.36 -1.05
CA SER A 250 -10.32 5.54 -1.78
C SER A 250 -9.54 6.81 -1.45
N ALA A 251 -9.22 7.58 -2.48
CA ALA A 251 -8.57 8.87 -2.34
C ALA A 251 -9.50 9.91 -1.66
N ARG A 252 -8.97 10.62 -0.66
CA ARG A 252 -9.58 11.85 -0.13
C ARG A 252 -9.64 12.93 -1.23
N ALA A 253 -10.62 13.82 -1.20
CA ALA A 253 -10.65 14.96 -2.13
C ALA A 253 -9.41 15.87 -1.96
N ASN A 254 -8.81 16.32 -3.07
CA ASN A 254 -7.72 17.30 -3.09
C ASN A 254 -8.24 18.73 -2.85
N THR A 255 -8.91 18.94 -1.71
CA THR A 255 -9.39 20.24 -1.25
C THR A 255 -9.09 20.43 0.24
N THR A 256 -9.03 21.70 0.65
CA THR A 256 -8.91 22.11 2.05
C THR A 256 -10.25 22.14 2.79
N ASP A 257 -11.32 21.59 2.21
CA ASP A 257 -12.65 21.53 2.84
C ASP A 257 -12.62 20.59 4.06
N THR A 258 -13.22 21.05 5.15
CA THR A 258 -13.34 20.27 6.38
C THR A 258 -14.32 19.11 6.23
N GLY A 259 -13.97 17.94 6.76
CA GLY A 259 -14.87 16.78 6.81
C GLY A 259 -15.49 16.55 8.18
N LEU A 260 -16.14 15.39 8.36
CA LEU A 260 -16.73 15.01 9.65
C LEU A 260 -15.62 14.74 10.66
N ARG A 261 -15.76 15.23 11.90
CA ARG A 261 -14.60 15.41 12.80
C ARG A 261 -14.00 14.15 13.40
N ASP A 262 -14.73 13.04 13.50
CA ASP A 262 -14.36 11.91 14.39
C ASP A 262 -14.42 10.52 13.73
N LEU A 263 -14.02 10.42 12.45
CA LEU A 263 -14.05 9.19 11.66
C LEU A 263 -15.38 8.43 11.82
N VAL A 264 -16.49 9.14 11.62
CA VAL A 264 -17.84 8.55 11.71
C VAL A 264 -18.24 7.84 10.42
N GLY A 265 -17.61 8.22 9.29
CA GLY A 265 -17.98 7.79 7.94
C GLY A 265 -19.18 8.58 7.40
N ASP A 266 -19.20 8.88 6.10
CA ASP A 266 -20.39 9.46 5.44
C ASP A 266 -20.92 8.43 4.43
N PRO A 267 -22.00 7.70 4.73
CA PRO A 267 -22.51 6.66 3.83
C PRO A 267 -23.01 7.24 2.50
N ARG A 268 -23.26 8.54 2.41
CA ARG A 268 -23.66 9.22 1.17
C ARG A 268 -22.50 9.40 0.19
N LYS A 269 -21.24 9.19 0.59
CA LYS A 269 -20.04 9.48 -0.23
C LYS A 269 -19.14 8.24 -0.33
N MET A 270 -18.87 7.76 -1.55
CA MET A 270 -18.09 6.52 -1.74
C MET A 270 -16.70 6.53 -1.10
N ASN A 271 -16.05 7.69 -1.11
CA ASN A 271 -14.68 7.86 -0.61
C ASN A 271 -14.63 8.02 0.92
N TYR A 272 -15.78 8.13 1.57
CA TYR A 272 -15.95 8.12 3.03
C TYR A 272 -16.93 7.02 3.47
N PHE A 273 -17.25 6.06 2.60
CA PHE A 273 -18.19 4.99 2.88
C PHE A 273 -17.63 4.13 4.03
N PRO A 274 -18.43 3.79 5.05
CA PRO A 274 -17.90 3.09 6.21
C PRO A 274 -17.17 1.79 5.87
N GLY A 275 -15.99 1.61 6.45
CA GLY A 275 -15.07 0.51 6.20
C GLY A 275 -14.14 0.66 4.98
N VAL A 276 -14.33 1.67 4.13
CA VAL A 276 -13.37 2.06 3.08
C VAL A 276 -12.14 2.73 3.71
N VAL A 277 -10.96 2.46 3.17
CA VAL A 277 -9.71 3.12 3.57
C VAL A 277 -9.60 4.47 2.85
N THR A 278 -10.09 5.54 3.48
CA THR A 278 -9.86 6.91 2.99
C THR A 278 -8.38 7.29 3.16
N VAL A 279 -7.70 7.62 2.06
CA VAL A 279 -6.27 7.97 2.07
C VAL A 279 -6.06 9.46 1.82
N ASN A 280 -5.26 10.10 2.68
CA ASN A 280 -4.69 11.42 2.40
C ASN A 280 -3.18 11.30 2.09
N ASN A 281 -2.59 12.29 1.40
CA ASN A 281 -1.21 12.22 0.90
C ASN A 281 -0.19 13.03 1.72
N VAL A 282 0.98 12.43 1.91
CA VAL A 282 2.17 13.04 2.51
C VAL A 282 3.39 12.97 1.59
N ASP A 283 4.41 13.78 1.93
CA ASP A 283 5.76 13.71 1.37
C ASP A 283 6.63 12.64 2.08
N ARG A 284 7.91 12.57 1.73
CA ARG A 284 8.88 11.64 2.34
C ARG A 284 9.07 11.82 3.85
N ASN A 285 8.83 13.04 4.34
CA ASN A 285 9.03 13.43 5.72
C ASN A 285 7.74 13.33 6.55
N GLY A 286 6.63 12.87 5.94
CA GLY A 286 5.32 12.79 6.58
C GLY A 286 4.56 14.11 6.61
N VAL A 287 5.01 15.14 5.87
CA VAL A 287 4.33 16.44 5.77
C VAL A 287 3.14 16.30 4.82
N LEU A 288 1.97 16.74 5.28
CA LEU A 288 0.73 16.73 4.47
C LEU A 288 0.86 17.66 3.26
N SER A 289 0.27 17.26 2.13
CA SER A 289 0.18 18.14 0.98
C SER A 289 -0.69 19.35 1.29
N GLN A 290 -0.27 20.56 0.89
CA GLN A 290 -1.03 21.79 1.14
C GLN A 290 -2.43 21.77 0.50
N ALA A 291 -2.62 20.99 -0.57
CA ALA A 291 -3.92 20.82 -1.24
C ALA A 291 -4.94 20.03 -0.41
N SER A 292 -4.52 19.38 0.68
CA SER A 292 -5.32 18.46 1.48
C SER A 292 -5.04 18.53 3.00
N ASP A 293 -4.23 19.49 3.46
CA ASP A 293 -4.01 19.77 4.88
C ASP A 293 -5.19 20.53 5.48
N THR A 294 -6.14 19.79 6.04
CA THR A 294 -7.34 20.33 6.70
C THR A 294 -7.91 19.33 7.69
N VAL A 295 -8.83 19.80 8.54
CA VAL A 295 -9.49 18.99 9.57
C VAL A 295 -10.58 18.14 8.91
N ASP A 296 -10.31 16.85 8.77
CA ASP A 296 -11.25 15.84 8.28
C ASP A 296 -10.97 14.52 8.99
N GLY A 297 -11.81 14.23 9.98
CA GLY A 297 -11.75 12.99 10.71
C GLY A 297 -12.07 11.76 9.86
N ASN A 298 -12.65 11.88 8.66
CA ASN A 298 -12.92 10.72 7.81
C ASN A 298 -11.68 10.17 7.07
N ILE A 299 -10.49 10.76 7.26
CA ILE A 299 -9.22 10.18 6.82
C ILE A 299 -8.93 8.92 7.66
N ALA A 300 -8.65 7.79 7.01
CA ALA A 300 -8.28 6.55 7.69
C ALA A 300 -6.77 6.46 7.90
N VAL A 301 -5.94 6.71 6.87
CA VAL A 301 -4.47 6.65 6.94
C VAL A 301 -3.82 7.64 5.97
N LEU A 302 -2.51 7.86 6.16
CA LEU A 302 -1.66 8.60 5.24
C LEU A 302 -0.76 7.68 4.43
N SER A 303 -0.56 8.04 3.16
CA SER A 303 0.35 7.34 2.24
C SER A 303 1.04 8.36 1.30
N TYR A 304 2.02 7.90 0.54
CA TYR A 304 2.95 8.77 -0.16
C TYR A 304 2.41 9.24 -1.52
N GLY A 305 2.30 10.56 -1.71
CA GLY A 305 1.80 11.16 -2.95
C GLY A 305 2.31 12.57 -3.24
N GLN A 306 3.22 13.12 -2.42
CA GLN A 306 3.79 14.45 -2.56
C GLN A 306 5.30 14.37 -2.81
N GLY A 307 5.81 15.11 -3.80
CA GLY A 307 7.23 15.02 -4.20
C GLY A 307 7.57 13.70 -4.91
N VAL A 308 6.63 13.18 -5.69
CA VAL A 308 6.70 11.89 -6.40
C VAL A 308 6.57 12.11 -7.90
N LEU A 309 7.02 11.15 -8.72
CA LEU A 309 6.85 11.24 -10.18
C LEU A 309 5.37 11.28 -10.57
N SER A 310 4.96 12.37 -11.21
CA SER A 310 3.63 12.55 -11.80
C SER A 310 3.79 13.48 -13.02
N PRO A 311 2.92 13.43 -14.05
CA PRO A 311 3.06 14.28 -15.23
C PRO A 311 3.00 15.77 -14.86
N ALA A 312 3.97 16.56 -15.31
CA ALA A 312 3.94 18.01 -15.13
C ALA A 312 2.73 18.66 -15.82
N GLU A 313 2.32 18.10 -16.96
CA GLU A 313 1.03 18.34 -17.59
C GLU A 313 0.47 17.00 -18.12
N HIS A 314 -0.76 16.64 -17.75
CA HIS A 314 -1.39 15.37 -18.17
C HIS A 314 -1.48 15.17 -19.71
N LEU A 315 -1.25 16.24 -20.50
CA LEU A 315 -1.29 16.22 -21.96
C LEU A 315 0.08 15.99 -22.64
N MET A 316 1.19 15.97 -21.88
CA MET A 316 2.54 15.96 -22.43
C MET A 316 3.32 14.68 -22.04
N ALA A 317 3.60 13.82 -23.03
CA ALA A 317 4.42 12.62 -22.84
C ALA A 317 5.83 12.97 -22.36
N GLY A 318 6.45 12.14 -21.51
CA GLY A 318 7.85 12.36 -21.14
C GLY A 318 8.10 13.57 -20.24
N THR A 319 7.08 13.97 -19.47
CA THR A 319 7.11 15.11 -18.51
C THR A 319 6.93 14.69 -17.06
N LEU A 320 7.10 13.40 -16.76
CA LEU A 320 7.10 12.90 -15.38
C LEU A 320 8.20 13.60 -14.59
N THR A 321 7.82 14.33 -13.55
CA THR A 321 8.73 15.07 -12.66
C THR A 321 8.28 14.95 -11.20
N PRO A 322 9.17 15.16 -10.22
CA PRO A 322 8.79 15.14 -8.81
C PRO A 322 7.84 16.29 -8.48
N THR A 323 6.57 15.99 -8.25
CA THR A 323 5.51 16.98 -7.96
C THR A 323 4.46 16.39 -7.00
N ASN A 324 3.33 17.07 -6.83
CA ASN A 324 2.19 16.54 -6.09
C ASN A 324 1.34 15.61 -7.00
N GLY A 325 1.47 14.30 -6.82
CA GLY A 325 0.59 13.30 -7.45
C GLY A 325 -0.78 13.16 -6.75
N GLY A 326 -0.99 13.92 -5.67
CA GLY A 326 -2.25 13.98 -4.94
C GLY A 326 -2.56 12.72 -4.12
N THR A 327 -3.77 12.71 -3.57
CA THR A 327 -4.34 11.58 -2.82
C THR A 327 -4.53 10.32 -3.67
N SER A 328 -4.70 10.48 -4.97
CA SER A 328 -4.74 9.40 -5.97
C SER A 328 -3.48 8.54 -5.94
N THR A 329 -2.30 9.16 -6.09
CA THR A 329 -1.02 8.44 -6.03
C THR A 329 -0.83 7.78 -4.66
N ALA A 330 -1.21 8.44 -3.57
CA ALA A 330 -1.14 7.86 -2.24
C ALA A 330 -2.00 6.59 -2.07
N ALA A 331 -3.19 6.55 -2.68
CA ALA A 331 -4.04 5.36 -2.72
C ALA A 331 -3.40 4.22 -3.55
N ALA A 332 -2.82 4.53 -4.70
CA ALA A 332 -2.13 3.55 -5.55
C ALA A 332 -0.87 2.98 -4.87
N VAL A 333 -0.05 3.82 -4.24
CA VAL A 333 1.11 3.40 -3.44
C VAL A 333 0.67 2.49 -2.28
N LEU A 334 -0.40 2.86 -1.54
CA LEU A 334 -0.92 2.02 -0.46
C LEU A 334 -1.41 0.66 -1.00
N SER A 335 -2.10 0.65 -2.14
CA SER A 335 -2.55 -0.59 -2.80
C SER A 335 -1.37 -1.52 -3.11
N SER A 336 -0.25 -0.97 -3.59
CA SER A 336 0.97 -1.74 -3.85
C SER A 336 1.57 -2.34 -2.56
N TYR A 337 1.60 -1.57 -1.47
CA TYR A 337 2.12 -2.02 -0.17
C TYR A 337 1.25 -3.11 0.45
N LEU A 338 -0.09 -2.98 0.39
CA LEU A 338 -0.99 -4.02 0.87
C LEU A 338 -0.88 -5.29 0.04
N ALA A 339 -0.55 -5.21 -1.25
CA ALA A 339 -0.28 -6.40 -2.06
C ALA A 339 0.99 -7.14 -1.61
N LEU A 340 2.08 -6.41 -1.27
CA LEU A 340 3.26 -7.04 -0.67
C LEU A 340 2.93 -7.72 0.67
N ALA A 341 2.13 -7.06 1.52
CA ALA A 341 1.68 -7.63 2.78
C ALA A 341 0.80 -8.87 2.60
N MET A 342 -0.13 -8.87 1.64
CA MET A 342 -1.00 -10.02 1.35
C MET A 342 -0.25 -11.20 0.74
N GLN A 343 0.80 -10.97 -0.04
CA GLN A 343 1.69 -12.03 -0.52
C GLN A 343 2.53 -12.60 0.63
N LYS A 344 3.04 -11.73 1.52
CA LYS A 344 3.82 -12.14 2.70
C LYS A 344 2.99 -12.96 3.69
N TRP A 345 1.71 -12.62 3.85
CA TRP A 345 0.77 -13.21 4.79
C TRP A 345 -0.46 -13.78 4.07
N PRO A 346 -0.30 -14.88 3.28
CA PRO A 346 -1.35 -15.38 2.40
C PRO A 346 -2.60 -15.86 3.16
N ASP A 347 -2.41 -16.40 4.36
CA ASP A 347 -3.47 -16.92 5.24
C ASP A 347 -4.25 -15.82 5.98
N ALA A 348 -3.80 -14.56 5.90
CA ALA A 348 -4.46 -13.44 6.58
C ALA A 348 -5.65 -12.93 5.76
N THR A 349 -6.79 -12.70 6.43
CA THR A 349 -7.94 -12.04 5.79
C THR A 349 -7.63 -10.56 5.51
N GLY A 350 -8.37 -9.92 4.61
CA GLY A 350 -8.17 -8.47 4.38
C GLY A 350 -8.49 -7.63 5.62
N ASN A 351 -9.42 -8.06 6.48
CA ASN A 351 -9.66 -7.40 7.77
C ASN A 351 -8.45 -7.53 8.72
N GLN A 352 -7.76 -8.66 8.73
CA GLN A 352 -6.53 -8.84 9.51
C GLN A 352 -5.37 -7.98 8.99
N ILE A 353 -5.24 -7.85 7.66
CA ILE A 353 -4.32 -6.89 7.03
C ILE A 353 -4.68 -5.45 7.42
N LEU A 354 -5.96 -5.06 7.41
CA LEU A 354 -6.42 -3.75 7.88
C LEU A 354 -6.14 -3.52 9.37
N GLN A 355 -6.34 -4.52 10.22
CA GLN A 355 -5.99 -4.43 11.65
C GLN A 355 -4.49 -4.16 11.83
N SER A 356 -3.62 -4.82 11.04
CA SER A 356 -2.19 -4.52 11.06
C SER A 356 -1.91 -3.10 10.57
N LEU A 357 -2.49 -2.68 9.45
CA LEU A 357 -2.34 -1.33 8.88
C LEU A 357 -2.64 -0.23 9.91
N VAL A 358 -3.83 -0.23 10.51
CA VAL A 358 -4.24 0.86 11.41
C VAL A 358 -3.55 0.83 12.78
N ARG A 359 -3.00 -0.32 13.18
CA ARG A 359 -2.27 -0.47 14.45
C ARG A 359 -0.80 -0.11 14.31
N ASN A 360 -0.22 -0.40 13.16
CA ASN A 360 1.21 -0.36 12.93
C ASN A 360 1.61 0.78 11.98
N THR A 361 0.83 1.86 11.92
CA THR A 361 1.30 3.15 11.39
C THR A 361 2.51 3.66 12.18
N LYS A 362 3.28 4.59 11.61
CA LYS A 362 4.45 5.20 12.25
C LYS A 362 4.09 5.84 13.60
N GLU A 363 2.90 6.39 13.73
CA GLU A 363 2.33 6.95 14.96
C GLU A 363 1.71 5.87 15.88
N GLY A 364 1.00 4.86 15.33
CA GLY A 364 0.20 3.90 16.08
C GLY A 364 1.00 2.87 16.90
N LYS A 365 2.15 2.41 16.39
CA LYS A 365 3.13 1.57 17.13
C LYS A 365 2.51 0.37 17.88
N GLY A 366 1.62 -0.36 17.22
CA GLY A 366 0.89 -1.51 17.76
C GLY A 366 -0.53 -1.21 18.25
N LYS A 367 -0.97 0.06 18.22
CA LYS A 367 -2.28 0.52 18.71
C LYS A 367 -3.04 1.29 17.63
N PRO A 368 -4.36 1.10 17.48
CA PRO A 368 -5.17 1.83 16.50
C PRO A 368 -5.55 3.19 17.09
N THR A 369 -4.58 4.10 17.13
CA THR A 369 -4.74 5.44 17.71
C THR A 369 -5.04 6.46 16.62
N ILE A 370 -6.19 7.13 16.73
CA ILE A 370 -6.53 8.27 15.87
C ILE A 370 -5.80 9.53 16.33
N ASP A 371 -5.28 10.26 15.36
CA ASP A 371 -4.70 11.59 15.49
C ASP A 371 -5.62 12.57 16.24
N PRO A 372 -5.16 13.21 17.34
CA PRO A 372 -5.94 14.20 18.07
C PRO A 372 -6.28 15.45 17.25
N GLU A 373 -5.48 15.80 16.23
CA GLU A 373 -5.72 16.97 15.37
C GLU A 373 -6.75 16.70 14.25
N ARG A 374 -7.13 15.43 14.03
CA ARG A 374 -8.11 15.00 13.02
C ARG A 374 -7.70 15.39 11.58
N LYS A 375 -6.41 15.31 11.29
CA LYS A 375 -5.80 15.51 9.97
C LYS A 375 -5.14 14.26 9.39
N ARG A 376 -4.72 13.31 10.25
CA ARG A 376 -3.86 12.18 9.91
C ARG A 376 -4.51 10.79 10.02
N GLY A 377 -5.77 10.70 10.48
CA GLY A 377 -6.44 9.41 10.71
C GLY A 377 -5.70 8.57 11.74
N PHE A 378 -5.47 7.29 11.46
CA PHE A 378 -4.62 6.40 12.26
C PHE A 378 -3.11 6.66 12.09
N GLY A 379 -2.71 7.58 11.21
CA GLY A 379 -1.32 7.92 10.93
C GLY A 379 -0.80 7.38 9.59
N GLU A 380 0.51 7.44 9.43
CA GLU A 380 1.24 7.18 8.21
C GLU A 380 1.64 5.72 8.04
N VAL A 381 1.49 5.18 6.83
CA VAL A 381 1.79 3.78 6.53
C VAL A 381 3.26 3.42 6.79
N ASP A 382 3.47 2.36 7.58
CA ASP A 382 4.76 1.71 7.78
C ASP A 382 4.77 0.37 7.03
N LEU A 383 5.38 0.36 5.83
CA LEU A 383 5.54 -0.85 5.03
C LEU A 383 6.40 -1.89 5.75
N ASN A 384 7.40 -1.48 6.53
CA ASN A 384 8.25 -2.44 7.25
C ASN A 384 7.43 -3.16 8.33
N ALA A 385 6.57 -2.45 9.05
CA ALA A 385 5.68 -3.06 10.03
C ALA A 385 4.63 -3.98 9.37
N LEU A 386 4.05 -3.60 8.22
CA LEU A 386 3.16 -4.47 7.43
C LEU A 386 3.82 -5.80 7.00
N LEU A 387 5.13 -5.80 6.73
CA LEU A 387 5.88 -6.99 6.29
C LEU A 387 6.51 -7.80 7.44
N THR A 388 6.48 -7.31 8.68
CA THR A 388 7.14 -7.93 9.83
C THR A 388 6.22 -8.27 11.00
N VAL A 389 5.09 -7.57 11.18
CA VAL A 389 4.08 -7.87 12.19
C VAL A 389 3.04 -8.81 11.60
N ASP A 390 2.98 -10.04 12.12
CA ASP A 390 2.01 -11.07 11.70
C ASP A 390 0.56 -10.56 11.89
N PRO A 391 -0.23 -10.36 10.83
CA PRO A 391 -1.60 -9.89 10.93
C PRO A 391 -2.58 -10.95 11.43
N THR A 392 -2.24 -12.25 11.36
CA THR A 392 -3.16 -13.36 11.69
C THR A 392 -3.51 -13.42 13.19
N GLN A 393 -2.71 -12.76 14.04
CA GLN A 393 -2.99 -12.56 15.46
C GLN A 393 -4.24 -11.67 15.71
N TYR A 394 -4.61 -10.83 14.74
CA TYR A 394 -5.73 -9.90 14.87
C TYR A 394 -7.08 -10.54 14.48
N LYS A 395 -8.16 -9.84 14.82
CA LYS A 395 -9.53 -10.27 14.50
C LYS A 395 -9.91 -10.04 13.05
N ASP A 396 -10.70 -10.96 12.49
CA ASP A 396 -11.32 -10.82 11.18
C ASP A 396 -12.58 -9.94 11.26
N VAL A 397 -12.36 -8.67 11.61
CA VAL A 397 -13.37 -7.60 11.66
C VAL A 397 -12.72 -6.31 11.17
N ASN A 398 -13.36 -5.60 10.24
CA ASN A 398 -12.86 -4.36 9.68
C ASN A 398 -12.71 -3.29 10.80
N PRO A 399 -11.47 -2.81 11.09
CA PRO A 399 -11.23 -1.88 12.20
C PRO A 399 -11.74 -0.47 11.93
N ILE A 400 -11.76 -0.02 10.67
CA ILE A 400 -12.22 1.31 10.28
C ILE A 400 -13.75 1.37 10.45
N LEU A 401 -14.44 0.34 9.95
CA LEU A 401 -15.87 0.14 10.18
C LEU A 401 -16.20 0.08 11.68
N GLU A 402 -15.46 -0.73 12.45
CA GLU A 402 -15.68 -0.82 13.90
C GLU A 402 -15.49 0.53 14.61
N TYR A 403 -14.50 1.33 14.21
CA TYR A 403 -14.29 2.67 14.76
C TYR A 403 -15.47 3.59 14.40
N GLN A 404 -15.87 3.62 13.12
CA GLN A 404 -16.98 4.43 12.60
C GLN A 404 -18.30 4.14 13.31
N MET A 405 -18.66 2.86 13.47
CA MET A 405 -19.89 2.50 14.20
C MET A 405 -19.85 2.94 15.67
N LYS A 406 -18.69 2.85 16.33
CA LYS A 406 -18.53 3.29 17.73
C LYS A 406 -18.49 4.80 17.88
N ALA A 407 -17.94 5.52 16.91
CA ALA A 407 -17.92 6.98 16.89
C ALA A 407 -19.34 7.50 16.66
N ALA A 408 -20.03 7.05 15.59
CA ALA A 408 -21.39 7.45 15.28
C ALA A 408 -22.36 7.22 16.46
N ALA A 409 -22.25 6.09 17.16
CA ALA A 409 -23.08 5.79 18.34
C ALA A 409 -22.90 6.74 19.54
N GLN A 410 -21.83 7.55 19.59
CA GLN A 410 -21.60 8.54 20.65
C GLN A 410 -22.30 9.87 20.40
N TYR A 411 -22.71 10.15 19.15
CA TYR A 411 -23.24 11.44 18.73
C TYR A 411 -24.76 11.34 18.45
N PRO A 412 -25.62 12.12 19.13
CA PRO A 412 -27.08 12.10 18.93
C PRO A 412 -27.53 12.29 17.47
N GLU A 413 -26.74 13.00 16.66
CA GLU A 413 -26.95 13.29 15.25
C GLU A 413 -26.54 12.15 14.29
N TYR A 414 -25.71 11.21 14.73
CA TYR A 414 -25.15 10.12 13.90
C TYR A 414 -25.56 8.71 14.34
N LYS A 415 -25.97 8.53 15.60
CA LYS A 415 -26.27 7.22 16.22
C LYS A 415 -27.22 6.31 15.44
N ASP A 416 -28.14 6.90 14.67
CA ASP A 416 -29.20 6.19 13.94
C ASP A 416 -28.85 5.96 12.45
N TRP A 417 -27.73 6.49 11.94
CA TRP A 417 -27.36 6.42 10.52
C TRP A 417 -27.24 4.98 9.99
N TYR A 418 -26.79 4.04 10.83
CA TYR A 418 -26.46 2.67 10.44
C TYR A 418 -27.41 1.60 11.01
N THR A 419 -28.42 2.00 11.77
CA THR A 419 -29.42 1.10 12.39
C THR A 419 -30.75 1.06 11.62
N GLN A 420 -30.78 1.69 10.44
CA GLN A 420 -31.97 1.87 9.62
C GLN A 420 -32.56 0.57 9.06
N ASP A 421 -33.85 0.61 8.74
CA ASP A 421 -34.61 -0.50 8.19
C ASP A 421 -35.58 0.05 7.15
N CYS A 422 -35.25 -0.11 5.86
CA CYS A 422 -36.06 0.37 4.73
C CYS A 422 -37.53 -0.10 4.75
N SER A 423 -37.88 -1.15 5.51
CA SER A 423 -39.28 -1.55 5.69
C SER A 423 -40.08 -0.65 6.65
N LYS A 424 -39.38 0.15 7.48
CA LYS A 424 -39.92 1.05 8.50
C LYS A 424 -39.64 2.52 8.20
N ASN A 425 -38.47 2.85 7.65
CA ASN A 425 -38.08 4.21 7.29
C ASN A 425 -37.59 4.27 5.82
N PRO A 426 -38.45 4.04 4.81
CA PRO A 426 -38.06 3.96 3.40
C PRO A 426 -37.43 5.26 2.86
N ASP A 427 -37.80 6.42 3.41
CA ASP A 427 -37.26 7.73 3.00
C ASP A 427 -35.90 8.06 3.66
N GLY A 428 -35.36 7.16 4.49
CA GLY A 428 -34.10 7.34 5.20
C GLY A 428 -34.21 8.21 6.46
N ILE A 429 -33.11 8.89 6.81
CA ILE A 429 -33.04 9.86 7.92
C ILE A 429 -32.58 11.21 7.37
N GLN A 430 -33.31 12.28 7.68
CA GLN A 430 -32.84 13.65 7.43
C GLN A 430 -31.79 14.03 8.49
N PRO A 431 -30.56 14.42 8.11
CA PRO A 431 -29.57 14.92 9.07
C PRO A 431 -30.04 16.22 9.71
N ASN A 432 -29.77 16.38 11.00
CA ASN A 432 -29.90 17.66 11.70
C ASN A 432 -28.63 18.50 11.49
N GLY A 433 -28.73 19.83 11.67
CA GLY A 433 -27.59 20.75 11.59
C GLY A 433 -27.12 21.04 10.16
N ASP A 434 -25.83 21.29 9.96
CA ASP A 434 -25.26 21.77 8.69
C ASP A 434 -25.17 20.70 7.57
N LEU A 435 -25.78 19.52 7.75
CA LEU A 435 -25.68 18.36 6.85
C LEU A 435 -26.95 18.11 6.01
N THR A 436 -27.82 19.12 5.89
CA THR A 436 -29.20 19.04 5.36
C THR A 436 -29.35 18.73 3.87
N ASP A 437 -28.30 18.82 3.07
CA ASP A 437 -28.43 18.78 1.60
C ASP A 437 -29.03 17.48 1.05
N PHE A 438 -28.76 16.34 1.72
CA PHE A 438 -29.31 15.03 1.34
C PHE A 438 -29.51 14.13 2.57
N ALA A 439 -30.63 13.42 2.58
CA ALA A 439 -30.95 12.36 3.54
C ALA A 439 -29.84 11.28 3.58
N ILE A 440 -29.67 10.66 4.74
CA ILE A 440 -28.98 9.36 4.87
C ILE A 440 -29.94 8.28 4.33
N PRO A 441 -29.63 7.58 3.23
CA PRO A 441 -30.51 6.55 2.68
C PRO A 441 -30.73 5.40 3.68
N CYS A 442 -31.90 4.76 3.62
CA CYS A 442 -32.22 3.65 4.51
C CYS A 442 -31.30 2.43 4.29
N GLU A 443 -30.72 2.31 3.10
CA GLU A 443 -29.72 1.29 2.73
C GLU A 443 -28.42 1.42 3.55
N ALA A 444 -28.16 2.55 4.21
CA ALA A 444 -27.08 2.66 5.20
C ALA A 444 -27.26 1.66 6.38
N GLY A 445 -28.47 1.17 6.63
CA GLY A 445 -28.72 0.06 7.56
C GLY A 445 -28.07 -1.28 7.17
N LEU A 446 -27.70 -1.47 5.89
CA LEU A 446 -26.94 -2.66 5.45
C LEU A 446 -25.52 -2.68 6.02
N ILE A 447 -24.95 -1.50 6.27
CA ILE A 447 -23.60 -1.30 6.81
C ILE A 447 -23.54 -1.79 8.26
N GLY A 448 -24.51 -1.36 9.08
CA GLY A 448 -24.61 -1.80 10.48
C GLY A 448 -24.85 -3.30 10.60
N LYS A 449 -25.74 -3.86 9.76
CA LYS A 449 -25.99 -5.31 9.70
C LYS A 449 -24.74 -6.12 9.32
N GLU A 450 -23.91 -5.61 8.41
CA GLU A 450 -22.63 -6.25 8.08
C GLU A 450 -21.62 -6.14 9.24
N TYR A 451 -21.50 -4.98 9.90
CA TYR A 451 -20.67 -4.86 11.11
C TYR A 451 -21.08 -5.84 12.22
N GLU A 452 -22.38 -5.95 12.51
CA GLU A 452 -22.92 -6.91 13.47
C GLU A 452 -22.60 -8.36 13.07
N ARG A 453 -22.73 -8.69 11.77
CA ARG A 453 -22.34 -10.01 11.22
C ARG A 453 -20.85 -10.30 11.49
N GLN A 454 -19.95 -9.34 11.24
CA GLN A 454 -18.52 -9.53 11.48
C GLN A 454 -18.21 -9.78 12.96
N GLN A 455 -18.80 -8.99 13.86
CA GLN A 455 -18.61 -9.15 15.31
C GLN A 455 -19.22 -10.48 15.82
N ALA A 456 -20.37 -10.90 15.30
CA ALA A 456 -21.00 -12.18 15.65
C ALA A 456 -20.21 -13.39 15.11
N ALA A 457 -19.62 -13.28 13.91
CA ALA A 457 -18.71 -14.28 13.37
C ALA A 457 -17.44 -14.39 14.23
N TRP A 458 -16.82 -13.26 14.61
CA TRP A 458 -15.63 -13.28 15.46
C TRP A 458 -15.87 -13.92 16.83
N LYS A 459 -17.01 -13.65 17.49
CA LYS A 459 -17.39 -14.34 18.75
C LYS A 459 -17.43 -15.87 18.61
N LYS A 460 -17.79 -16.40 17.44
CA LYS A 460 -17.75 -17.86 17.17
C LYS A 460 -16.32 -18.38 17.01
N VAL A 461 -15.42 -17.59 16.43
CA VAL A 461 -13.98 -17.90 16.39
C VAL A 461 -13.41 -17.96 17.81
N GLU A 462 -13.74 -16.98 18.66
CA GLU A 462 -13.32 -16.93 20.06
C GLU A 462 -13.87 -18.11 20.88
N GLN A 463 -15.17 -18.42 20.75
CA GLN A 463 -15.79 -19.56 21.40
C GLN A 463 -15.12 -20.89 21.00
N CYS A 464 -14.95 -21.12 19.69
CA CYS A 464 -14.27 -22.31 19.19
C CYS A 464 -12.84 -22.46 19.76
N ARG A 465 -12.09 -21.36 19.91
CA ARG A 465 -10.74 -21.37 20.51
C ARG A 465 -10.79 -21.72 22.00
N ALA A 466 -11.77 -21.18 22.73
CA ALA A 466 -11.99 -21.51 24.14
C ALA A 466 -12.38 -22.99 24.33
N ASP A 467 -13.13 -23.56 23.39
CA ASP A 467 -13.53 -24.98 23.37
C ASP A 467 -12.40 -25.92 22.89
N GLY A 468 -11.19 -25.41 22.62
CA GLY A 468 -10.03 -26.21 22.18
C GLY A 468 -10.07 -26.62 20.70
N GLY A 469 -10.89 -25.98 19.87
CA GLY A 469 -10.97 -26.26 18.44
C GLY A 469 -9.71 -25.87 17.65
N SER A 470 -9.31 -26.72 16.71
CA SER A 470 -8.09 -26.53 15.90
C SER A 470 -8.29 -25.68 14.63
N ASP A 471 -9.48 -25.75 14.02
CA ASP A 471 -9.89 -24.88 12.91
C ASP A 471 -11.10 -24.05 13.35
N CYS A 472 -10.80 -22.87 13.88
CA CYS A 472 -11.78 -21.88 14.29
C CYS A 472 -11.95 -20.74 13.29
N MET A 473 -10.99 -20.54 12.38
CA MET A 473 -11.09 -19.50 11.36
C MET A 473 -12.17 -19.81 10.32
N LYS A 474 -12.62 -21.07 10.17
CA LYS A 474 -13.85 -21.40 9.41
C LYS A 474 -15.11 -20.63 9.85
N TYR A 475 -15.14 -20.10 11.09
CA TYR A 475 -16.25 -19.29 11.61
C TYR A 475 -16.05 -17.79 11.41
N SER A 476 -14.92 -17.36 10.85
CA SER A 476 -14.58 -15.94 10.68
C SER A 476 -15.50 -15.25 9.67
N ALA A 477 -15.56 -13.93 9.71
CA ALA A 477 -16.48 -13.15 8.89
C ALA A 477 -16.25 -13.33 7.39
N THR A 478 -14.98 -13.37 6.97
CA THR A 478 -14.55 -13.56 5.59
C THR A 478 -14.82 -15.00 5.12
N ASN A 479 -14.48 -16.01 5.92
CA ASN A 479 -14.70 -17.41 5.58
C ASN A 479 -16.20 -17.82 5.60
N THR A 480 -17.05 -16.99 6.20
CA THR A 480 -18.52 -17.16 6.19
C THR A 480 -19.24 -16.15 5.29
N ALA A 481 -18.54 -15.48 4.36
CA ALA A 481 -19.12 -14.49 3.45
C ALA A 481 -20.27 -15.06 2.58
N ASP A 482 -20.13 -16.30 2.09
CA ASP A 482 -21.14 -17.02 1.31
C ASP A 482 -22.28 -17.63 2.14
N ALA A 483 -22.14 -17.68 3.48
CA ALA A 483 -23.15 -18.27 4.34
C ALA A 483 -24.41 -17.39 4.31
N LYS A 484 -25.48 -17.91 3.69
CA LYS A 484 -26.78 -17.21 3.59
C LYS A 484 -27.29 -16.83 4.98
N GLY A 485 -27.05 -15.58 5.36
CA GLY A 485 -27.83 -14.91 6.40
C GLY A 485 -29.31 -14.96 6.02
N SER A 486 -30.17 -15.06 7.03
CA SER A 486 -31.62 -15.15 6.87
C SER A 486 -32.20 -13.88 6.22
N GLY A 487 -32.25 -13.87 4.89
CA GLY A 487 -32.76 -12.79 4.04
C GLY A 487 -32.56 -13.18 2.57
N ALA A 488 -33.63 -13.60 1.91
CA ALA A 488 -33.53 -14.28 0.61
C ALA A 488 -33.56 -13.31 -0.59
N VAL A 489 -32.65 -13.51 -1.53
CA VAL A 489 -32.92 -13.37 -2.98
C VAL A 489 -32.34 -14.58 -3.70
N SER A 490 -33.17 -15.27 -4.48
CA SER A 490 -32.77 -16.39 -5.34
C SER A 490 -32.38 -15.87 -6.73
N GLY A 491 -31.09 -15.89 -7.05
CA GLY A 491 -30.63 -15.88 -8.44
C GLY A 491 -30.53 -17.31 -8.96
N GLU A 492 -31.23 -17.63 -10.05
CA GLU A 492 -31.13 -18.93 -10.70
C GLU A 492 -29.70 -19.19 -11.20
N ARG A 493 -29.17 -20.38 -10.89
CA ARG A 493 -27.91 -20.87 -11.44
C ARG A 493 -28.23 -21.71 -12.67
N SER A 494 -27.89 -21.22 -13.85
CA SER A 494 -28.03 -22.01 -15.09
C SER A 494 -27.13 -23.25 -15.02
N ASP A 495 -27.69 -24.43 -15.27
CA ASP A 495 -26.96 -25.69 -15.27
C ASP A 495 -25.96 -25.78 -16.42
N ALA A 496 -24.67 -25.71 -16.10
CA ALA A 496 -23.59 -26.12 -16.98
C ALA A 496 -23.05 -27.48 -16.51
N LYS A 497 -23.30 -28.54 -17.29
CA LYS A 497 -22.77 -29.89 -17.01
C LYS A 497 -21.24 -29.87 -17.03
N PRO A 498 -20.54 -30.53 -16.09
CA PRO A 498 -19.09 -30.65 -16.14
C PRO A 498 -18.65 -31.54 -17.32
N ALA A 499 -17.62 -31.10 -18.04
CA ALA A 499 -16.94 -31.93 -19.03
C ALA A 499 -16.21 -33.09 -18.33
N ALA A 500 -16.11 -34.24 -19.02
CA ALA A 500 -15.60 -35.48 -18.44
C ALA A 500 -14.14 -35.37 -17.96
N GLY A 501 -13.90 -35.76 -16.71
CA GLY A 501 -12.56 -35.82 -16.13
C GLY A 501 -11.78 -37.08 -16.55
N LEU A 502 -10.47 -36.91 -16.77
CA LEU A 502 -9.54 -38.03 -16.94
C LEU A 502 -9.29 -38.74 -15.59
N PRO A 503 -9.10 -40.08 -15.57
CA PRO A 503 -9.01 -40.86 -14.35
C PRO A 503 -7.69 -40.67 -13.58
N VAL A 504 -7.79 -40.80 -12.25
CA VAL A 504 -6.80 -40.40 -11.23
C VAL A 504 -5.43 -41.11 -11.32
N TRP A 505 -5.33 -42.25 -12.02
CA TRP A 505 -4.06 -42.99 -12.14
C TRP A 505 -2.98 -42.27 -12.97
N ALA A 506 -3.36 -41.31 -13.83
CA ALA A 506 -2.42 -40.59 -14.70
C ALA A 506 -1.40 -39.72 -13.94
N TRP A 507 -1.69 -39.32 -12.69
CA TRP A 507 -0.78 -38.48 -11.89
C TRP A 507 0.38 -39.28 -11.24
N GLY A 508 0.30 -40.60 -11.18
CA GLY A 508 1.26 -41.44 -10.44
C GLY A 508 2.66 -41.53 -11.04
N VAL A 509 2.83 -41.23 -12.33
CA VAL A 509 4.09 -41.50 -13.06
C VAL A 509 5.04 -40.29 -13.10
N ILE A 510 4.51 -39.05 -13.00
CA ILE A 510 5.32 -37.82 -13.11
C ILE A 510 5.94 -37.42 -11.75
N ALA A 511 5.29 -37.75 -10.62
CA ALA A 511 5.79 -37.42 -9.29
C ALA A 511 7.00 -38.27 -8.82
N GLY A 512 7.18 -39.48 -9.36
CA GLY A 512 8.18 -40.44 -8.86
C GLY A 512 9.64 -40.10 -9.17
N VAL A 513 9.92 -39.39 -10.27
CA VAL A 513 11.30 -39.13 -10.73
C VAL A 513 11.94 -37.93 -10.04
N GLY A 514 11.16 -36.90 -9.66
CA GLY A 514 11.68 -35.68 -9.04
C GLY A 514 12.25 -35.88 -7.63
N VAL A 515 11.66 -36.77 -6.82
CA VAL A 515 12.03 -36.96 -5.40
C VAL A 515 13.42 -37.61 -5.24
N VAL A 516 13.82 -38.48 -6.17
CA VAL A 516 15.12 -39.17 -6.14
C VAL A 516 16.28 -38.24 -6.49
N VAL A 517 16.09 -37.31 -7.42
CA VAL A 517 17.15 -36.38 -7.86
C VAL A 517 17.47 -35.34 -6.77
N VAL A 518 16.45 -34.82 -6.09
CA VAL A 518 16.63 -33.80 -5.03
C VAL A 518 17.34 -34.37 -3.80
N SER A 519 17.01 -35.61 -3.41
CA SER A 519 17.60 -36.24 -2.21
C SER A 519 19.08 -36.58 -2.37
N VAL A 520 19.53 -37.01 -3.56
CA VAL A 520 20.97 -37.24 -3.83
C VAL A 520 21.78 -35.94 -3.79
N GLY A 521 21.24 -34.84 -4.34
CA GLY A 521 21.91 -33.53 -4.32
C GLY A 521 22.15 -32.98 -2.91
N ILE A 522 21.17 -33.12 -2.01
CA ILE A 522 21.28 -32.67 -0.62
C ILE A 522 22.37 -33.45 0.14
N VAL A 523 22.43 -34.78 -0.02
CA VAL A 523 23.46 -35.60 0.63
C VAL A 523 24.87 -35.21 0.14
N PHE A 524 25.04 -34.96 -1.17
CA PHE A 524 26.34 -34.57 -1.73
C PHE A 524 26.80 -33.19 -1.20
N ALA A 525 25.89 -32.22 -1.09
CA ALA A 525 26.16 -30.91 -0.52
C ALA A 525 26.57 -30.98 0.97
N VAL A 526 25.87 -31.81 1.77
CA VAL A 526 26.18 -32.02 3.20
C VAL A 526 27.56 -32.68 3.37
N VAL A 527 27.91 -33.66 2.53
CA VAL A 527 29.24 -34.31 2.56
C VAL A 527 30.36 -33.30 2.22
N LEU A 528 30.17 -32.46 1.21
CA LEU A 528 31.13 -31.41 0.84
C LEU A 528 31.30 -30.34 1.94
N ALA A 529 30.19 -29.90 2.56
CA ALA A 529 30.21 -28.96 3.69
C ALA A 529 30.94 -29.54 4.92
N LYS A 530 30.70 -30.83 5.24
CA LYS A 530 31.34 -31.53 6.35
C LYS A 530 32.84 -31.77 6.10
N ARG A 531 33.26 -31.91 4.84
CA ARG A 531 34.68 -32.02 4.44
C ARG A 531 35.42 -30.68 4.56
N ARG A 532 34.79 -29.55 4.19
CA ARG A 532 35.37 -28.20 4.37
C ARG A 532 35.54 -27.80 5.84
N ARG A 533 34.60 -28.16 6.73
CA ARG A 533 34.65 -27.81 8.17
C ARG A 533 35.71 -28.57 9.00
N ARG A 534 36.41 -29.56 8.44
CA ARG A 534 37.51 -30.27 9.12
C ARG A 534 38.89 -29.61 8.96
N SER A 535 39.04 -28.64 8.05
CA SER A 535 40.35 -28.09 7.68
C SER A 535 40.73 -26.77 8.37
N GLN A 536 39.90 -26.26 9.30
CA GLN A 536 40.19 -25.02 10.04
C GLN A 536 39.80 -25.13 11.51
N ARG A 537 40.80 -25.40 12.36
CA ARG A 537 40.77 -25.18 13.82
C ARG A 537 42.18 -24.83 14.32
N PRO A 538 42.43 -23.58 14.77
CA PRO A 538 43.55 -23.29 15.67
C PRO A 538 43.16 -23.65 17.12
N PRO A 539 44.13 -23.99 18.00
CA PRO A 539 43.86 -24.25 19.41
C PRO A 539 44.10 -23.01 20.29
N ARG A 540 43.34 -22.86 21.38
CA ARG A 540 43.90 -22.57 22.73
C ARG A 540 42.85 -22.55 23.85
N ASN A 541 43.35 -22.85 25.04
CA ASN A 541 42.70 -22.66 26.35
C ASN A 541 42.61 -21.17 26.72
N VAL A 542 41.71 -20.81 27.64
CA VAL A 542 41.96 -20.07 28.90
C VAL A 542 40.63 -19.93 29.69
N VAL A 543 40.74 -19.77 31.02
CA VAL A 543 39.70 -19.86 32.07
C VAL A 543 38.91 -18.53 32.24
N PRO A 544 37.63 -18.53 32.71
CA PRO A 544 36.80 -17.33 32.84
C PRO A 544 36.66 -16.77 34.27
N ALA A 545 36.38 -15.46 34.41
CA ALA A 545 35.62 -14.75 35.48
C ALA A 545 35.95 -13.22 35.51
N PRO A 546 35.19 -12.35 36.20
CA PRO A 546 33.72 -12.19 36.20
C PRO A 546 33.29 -10.70 35.99
N ALA A 547 32.00 -10.39 36.17
CA ALA A 547 31.41 -9.07 35.92
C ALA A 547 31.52 -8.07 37.10
N GLY A 548 31.39 -6.77 36.83
CA GLY A 548 31.02 -5.76 37.84
C GLY A 548 31.35 -4.30 37.51
N GLY A 549 30.40 -3.38 37.79
CA GLY A 549 30.69 -1.98 38.18
C GLY A 549 30.45 -0.85 37.15
N TYR A 550 29.38 -0.08 37.36
CA TYR A 550 29.32 1.35 36.98
C TYR A 550 30.02 2.21 38.06
N PRO A 551 30.63 3.34 37.68
CA PRO A 551 30.26 4.62 38.34
C PRO A 551 30.04 5.79 37.34
N PRO A 552 29.56 6.97 37.78
CA PRO A 552 28.84 7.91 36.91
C PRO A 552 29.55 9.23 36.54
N ALA A 553 29.00 9.87 35.50
CA ALA A 553 28.89 11.32 35.25
C ALA A 553 30.09 12.26 35.54
N GLY A 554 30.74 12.72 34.47
CA GLY A 554 31.62 13.91 34.46
C GLY A 554 31.14 14.95 33.44
N ARG A 555 31.03 16.22 33.85
CA ARG A 555 30.61 17.35 32.99
C ARG A 555 31.78 17.84 32.11
N TYR A 556 31.50 18.23 30.87
CA TYR A 556 32.34 19.15 30.10
C TYR A 556 31.49 20.25 29.42
N PRO A 557 32.04 21.47 29.24
CA PRO A 557 31.25 22.68 29.01
C PRO A 557 30.89 22.92 27.54
N VAL A 558 29.85 23.73 27.34
CA VAL A 558 29.51 24.32 26.04
C VAL A 558 30.59 25.32 25.64
N GLN A 559 31.17 25.13 24.45
CA GLN A 559 32.06 26.12 23.83
C GLN A 559 31.37 26.73 22.62
N SER A 560 30.93 27.98 22.76
CA SER A 560 30.38 28.77 21.66
C SER A 560 31.50 29.30 20.77
N SER A 561 31.26 29.31 19.45
CA SER A 561 32.10 29.99 18.46
C SER A 561 31.21 30.60 17.37
N PRO A 562 31.67 31.70 16.73
CA PRO A 562 30.77 32.73 16.23
C PRO A 562 30.15 32.45 14.86
N ALA A 563 29.01 33.08 14.60
CA ALA A 563 28.32 33.01 13.33
C ALA A 563 29.15 33.62 12.18
N GLN A 564 29.34 32.86 11.10
CA GLN A 564 29.68 33.43 9.80
C GLN A 564 28.39 33.86 9.09
N ALA A 565 28.28 35.15 8.80
CA ALA A 565 27.20 35.68 7.98
C ALA A 565 27.44 35.34 6.50
N TYR A 566 26.50 34.64 5.87
CA TYR A 566 26.44 34.54 4.42
C TYR A 566 25.78 35.80 3.83
N PRO A 567 26.25 36.32 2.68
CA PRO A 567 25.61 37.45 2.01
C PRO A 567 24.23 37.05 1.45
N PRO A 568 23.26 37.99 1.37
CA PRO A 568 21.94 37.69 0.84
C PRO A 568 21.97 37.37 -0.66
N ALA A 569 21.14 36.42 -1.08
CA ALA A 569 20.99 36.04 -2.49
C ALA A 569 20.36 37.18 -3.31
N PRO A 570 20.71 37.32 -4.61
CA PRO A 570 20.16 38.36 -5.47
C PRO A 570 18.65 38.16 -5.73
N ALA A 571 17.90 39.25 -5.79
CA ALA A 571 16.47 39.23 -6.00
C ALA A 571 16.10 38.73 -7.41
N ALA A 572 15.10 37.85 -7.50
CA ALA A 572 14.50 37.43 -8.76
C ALA A 572 13.67 38.56 -9.38
N PRO A 573 13.63 38.70 -10.72
CA PRO A 573 12.81 39.71 -11.38
C PRO A 573 11.31 39.41 -11.22
N PRO A 574 10.45 40.44 -11.22
CA PRO A 574 9.02 40.27 -10.97
C PRO A 574 8.32 39.52 -12.12
N VAL A 575 7.64 38.42 -11.78
CA VAL A 575 6.77 37.69 -12.70
C VAL A 575 5.54 38.55 -13.00
N GLN A 576 5.23 38.75 -14.28
CA GLN A 576 3.98 39.43 -14.68
C GLN A 576 2.78 38.56 -14.28
N VAL A 577 1.95 39.08 -13.37
CA VAL A 577 0.68 38.44 -12.99
C VAL A 577 -0.30 38.56 -14.14
N VAL A 578 -0.51 37.46 -14.86
CA VAL A 578 -1.62 37.34 -15.82
C VAL A 578 -2.93 37.27 -15.02
N PRO A 579 -3.98 38.07 -15.36
CA PRO A 579 -5.24 38.03 -14.62
C PRO A 579 -5.89 36.65 -14.67
N ALA A 580 -6.43 36.20 -13.52
CA ALA A 580 -7.21 34.97 -13.45
C ALA A 580 -8.46 35.05 -14.36
N PRO A 581 -8.82 33.96 -15.07
CA PRO A 581 -10.06 33.93 -15.83
C PRO A 581 -11.28 34.07 -14.90
N VAL A 582 -12.26 34.84 -15.35
CA VAL A 582 -13.35 35.37 -14.53
C VAL A 582 -14.21 34.24 -13.94
N SER A 583 -14.29 34.17 -12.61
CA SER A 583 -15.23 33.31 -11.90
C SER A 583 -16.68 33.71 -12.21
N TYR A 584 -17.49 32.80 -12.74
CA TYR A 584 -18.93 33.03 -12.89
C TYR A 584 -19.62 33.10 -11.52
N THR A 585 -19.76 34.31 -10.99
CA THR A 585 -20.55 34.57 -9.78
C THR A 585 -22.02 34.25 -10.03
N ARG A 586 -22.53 33.25 -9.30
CA ARG A 586 -23.96 32.96 -9.19
C ARG A 586 -24.71 34.20 -8.67
N PRO A 587 -25.82 34.63 -9.29
CA PRO A 587 -26.54 35.83 -8.83
C PRO A 587 -27.11 35.61 -7.42
N PRO A 588 -27.14 36.67 -6.57
CA PRO A 588 -27.59 36.55 -5.19
C PRO A 588 -29.11 36.33 -5.11
N MET A 589 -29.52 35.38 -4.27
CA MET A 589 -30.92 35.22 -3.86
C MET A 589 -31.33 36.36 -2.91
N PRO A 590 -32.62 36.77 -2.87
CA PRO A 590 -33.06 37.87 -2.01
C PRO A 590 -32.83 37.58 -0.52
N GLN A 591 -32.27 38.55 0.20
CA GLN A 591 -32.07 38.46 1.64
C GLN A 591 -33.42 38.56 2.37
N GLN A 592 -33.75 37.55 3.19
CA GLN A 592 -34.70 37.72 4.28
C GLN A 592 -33.97 38.33 5.49
N PRO A 593 -34.61 39.22 6.28
CA PRO A 593 -33.97 39.92 7.38
C PRO A 593 -33.62 38.95 8.52
N ALA A 594 -32.38 39.04 9.02
CA ALA A 594 -31.91 38.22 10.12
C ALA A 594 -32.61 38.58 11.44
N GLN A 595 -33.28 37.59 12.05
CA GLN A 595 -33.59 37.66 13.48
C GLN A 595 -32.36 37.19 14.26
N GLY A 596 -31.83 38.07 15.12
CA GLY A 596 -30.73 37.73 16.01
C GLY A 596 -31.20 36.85 17.17
N TYR A 597 -30.48 35.76 17.43
CA TYR A 597 -30.68 34.93 18.62
C TYR A 597 -29.89 35.50 19.82
N PRO A 598 -30.43 35.42 21.05
CA PRO A 598 -29.77 35.94 22.24
C PRO A 598 -28.56 35.08 22.67
N PRO A 599 -27.58 35.65 23.41
CA PRO A 599 -26.40 34.92 23.86
C PRO A 599 -26.74 33.85 24.91
N VAL A 600 -26.08 32.70 24.80
CA VAL A 600 -26.18 31.59 25.76
C VAL A 600 -25.42 31.94 27.05
N PRO A 601 -26.00 31.75 28.25
CA PRO A 601 -25.34 32.08 29.51
C PRO A 601 -24.21 31.10 29.87
N ALA A 602 -23.16 31.61 30.50
CA ALA A 602 -22.01 30.82 30.97
C ALA A 602 -22.38 29.86 32.12
N PRO A 603 -21.69 28.72 32.28
CA PRO A 603 -21.99 27.73 33.31
C PRO A 603 -21.74 28.28 34.72
N ALA A 604 -22.67 27.99 35.64
CA ALA A 604 -22.63 28.47 37.02
C ALA A 604 -21.47 27.85 37.82
N GLN A 605 -20.79 28.68 38.62
CA GLN A 605 -19.78 28.24 39.57
C GLN A 605 -20.42 27.57 40.79
N ALA A 606 -19.78 26.52 41.31
CA ALA A 606 -20.22 25.84 42.53
C ALA A 606 -20.04 26.74 43.78
N PRO A 607 -20.93 26.63 44.79
CA PRO A 607 -20.90 27.51 45.96
C PRO A 607 -19.71 27.21 46.89
N GLN A 608 -19.01 28.27 47.30
CA GLN A 608 -18.00 28.26 48.37
C GLN A 608 -18.67 28.29 49.77
N PRO A 609 -18.10 27.64 50.79
CA PRO A 609 -18.61 27.68 52.17
C PRO A 609 -18.37 29.03 52.86
N PRO A 610 -19.14 29.38 53.90
CA PRO A 610 -19.10 30.72 54.51
C PRO A 610 -17.88 30.92 55.41
N HIS A 611 -17.11 31.98 55.15
CA HIS A 611 -16.13 32.51 56.10
C HIS A 611 -16.77 33.57 57.02
N GLY A 612 -16.36 33.55 58.29
CA GLY A 612 -17.02 34.28 59.37
C GLY A 612 -16.78 35.79 59.39
N ARG A 613 -17.65 36.49 60.14
CA ARG A 613 -17.50 37.91 60.49
C ARG A 613 -16.20 38.15 61.26
N HIS A 614 -15.58 39.32 61.07
CA HIS A 614 -15.16 40.20 62.17
C HIS A 614 -14.88 41.63 61.68
N SER A 615 -15.63 42.60 62.25
CA SER A 615 -15.29 44.03 62.52
C SER A 615 -14.52 44.87 61.45
N ARG A 616 -14.91 46.12 61.16
CA ARG A 616 -15.68 47.11 61.94
C ARG A 616 -16.82 47.73 61.14
#